data_AF-A0A817JKY4-F1
#
_entry.id   AF-A0A817JKY4-F1
#
_cell.length_a   1.000
_cell.length_b   1.000
_cell.length_c   1.000
_cell.angle_alpha   90.00
_cell.angle_beta   90.00
_cell.angle_gamma   90.00
#
_symmetry.space_group_name_H-M   'P 1'
#
loop_
_entity.id
_entity.type
_entity.pdbx_description
1 polymer ?
#
loop_
_entity_poly.entity_id
_entity_poly.type
_entity_poly.pdbx_seq_one_letter_code
_entity_poly.pdbx_strand_id
1 'polypeptide(L)'
;MYGFIGNAGRFIGQGCDPSAINPTLSPNDDLGVDAMASIIAHEIVEAMSDPFGNAWYDSNGAENADKCAWNFGTVSQSPNGANYNLLAGGRYYLIQQNWNAILQACAQSV
;
A
#
# COMPACT_ATOMS: atom_id res chain seq x y z
N MET A 1 13.73 12.84 6.15
CA MET A 1 13.54 11.46 5.70
C MET A 1 13.96 11.30 4.24
N TYR A 2 14.62 10.20 3.89
CA TYR A 2 14.72 9.70 2.52
C TYR A 2 14.44 8.20 2.56
N GLY A 3 13.66 7.69 1.61
CA GLY A 3 13.31 6.28 1.50
C GLY A 3 13.76 5.73 0.15
N PHE A 4 14.18 4.47 0.13
CA PHE A 4 14.50 3.76 -1.11
C PHE A 4 13.51 2.64 -1.31
N ILE A 5 12.68 2.76 -2.34
CA ILE A 5 11.77 1.68 -2.74
C ILE A 5 12.49 0.83 -3.78
N GLY A 6 12.73 -0.43 -3.43
CA GLY A 6 13.36 -1.41 -4.31
C GLY A 6 12.44 -1.86 -5.46
N ASN A 7 12.99 -2.71 -6.34
CA ASN A 7 12.21 -3.34 -7.39
C ASN A 7 11.43 -4.55 -6.85
N ALA A 8 10.15 -4.35 -6.54
CA ALA A 8 9.24 -5.40 -6.07
C ALA A 8 9.07 -6.56 -7.08
N GLY A 9 9.21 -6.29 -8.38
CA GLY A 9 9.12 -7.29 -9.45
C GLY A 9 10.18 -8.40 -9.38
N ARG A 10 11.28 -8.21 -8.64
CA ARG A 10 12.27 -9.28 -8.39
C ARG A 10 11.82 -10.31 -7.36
N PHE A 11 10.80 -9.99 -6.56
CA PHE A 11 10.37 -10.73 -5.39
C PHE A 11 8.86 -11.01 -5.42
N ILE A 12 8.27 -11.13 -6.61
CA ILE A 12 6.85 -11.49 -6.76
C ILE A 12 6.57 -12.81 -6.03
N GLY A 13 5.55 -12.80 -5.16
CA GLY A 13 5.18 -13.94 -4.32
C GLY A 13 6.04 -14.11 -3.06
N GLN A 14 6.95 -13.18 -2.76
CA GLN A 14 7.86 -13.25 -1.61
C GLN A 14 7.60 -12.16 -0.56
N GLY A 15 6.41 -11.53 -0.60
CA GLY A 15 5.96 -10.58 0.43
C GLY A 15 6.34 -9.13 0.18
N CYS A 16 6.92 -8.81 -0.99
CA CYS A 16 7.17 -7.42 -1.42
C CYS A 16 6.11 -6.92 -2.42
N ASP A 17 5.03 -7.68 -2.58
CA ASP A 17 3.97 -7.42 -3.55
C ASP A 17 2.64 -7.97 -3.02
N PRO A 18 1.49 -7.45 -3.48
CA PRO A 18 0.18 -7.90 -3.04
C PRO A 18 -0.23 -9.24 -3.69
N SER A 19 0.68 -10.20 -3.81
CA SER A 19 0.46 -11.52 -4.44
C SER A 19 -0.69 -12.30 -3.83
N ALA A 20 -1.05 -12.04 -2.56
CA ALA A 20 -2.22 -12.64 -1.92
C ALA A 20 -3.56 -12.20 -2.54
N ILE A 21 -3.61 -11.01 -3.16
CA ILE A 21 -4.80 -10.45 -3.80
C ILE A 21 -4.66 -10.41 -5.32
N ASN A 22 -3.48 -10.10 -5.84
CA ASN A 22 -3.14 -10.06 -7.25
C ASN A 22 -1.88 -10.91 -7.52
N PRO A 23 -2.00 -12.25 -7.58
CA PRO A 23 -0.84 -13.14 -7.72
C PRO A 23 -0.17 -13.06 -9.09
N THR A 24 -0.96 -12.79 -10.14
CA THR A 24 -0.49 -12.87 -11.53
C THR A 24 -1.03 -11.75 -12.43
N LEU A 25 -1.99 -10.97 -11.94
CA LEU A 25 -2.66 -9.93 -12.72
C LEU A 25 -2.34 -8.55 -12.17
N SER A 26 -1.85 -7.68 -13.04
CA SER A 26 -1.63 -6.27 -12.75
C SER A 26 -2.72 -5.43 -13.42
N PRO A 27 -3.32 -4.45 -12.73
CA PRO A 27 -4.20 -3.48 -13.38
C PRO A 27 -3.51 -2.57 -14.41
N ASN A 28 -2.18 -2.42 -14.36
CA ASN A 28 -1.39 -1.52 -15.22
C ASN A 28 -0.27 -2.24 -16.01
N ASP A 29 -0.48 -3.53 -16.32
CA ASP A 29 0.41 -4.38 -17.13
C ASP A 29 1.81 -4.70 -16.53
N ASP A 30 2.09 -4.28 -15.30
CA ASP A 30 3.33 -4.60 -14.57
C ASP A 30 3.08 -4.77 -13.05
N LEU A 31 3.18 -6.01 -12.57
CA LEU A 31 2.98 -6.37 -11.17
C LEU A 31 3.98 -5.70 -10.23
N GLY A 32 5.24 -5.57 -10.66
CA GLY A 32 6.30 -4.99 -9.84
C GLY A 32 6.09 -3.50 -9.64
N VAL A 33 5.71 -2.79 -10.70
CA VAL A 33 5.41 -1.34 -10.63
C VAL A 33 4.15 -1.08 -9.80
N ASP A 34 3.10 -1.89 -9.94
CA ASP A 34 1.90 -1.74 -9.12
C ASP A 34 2.15 -2.02 -7.63
N ALA A 35 2.97 -3.04 -7.33
CA ALA A 35 3.44 -3.30 -5.98
C ALA A 35 4.24 -2.12 -5.42
N MET A 36 5.17 -1.57 -6.21
CA MET A 36 5.94 -0.39 -5.82
C MET A 36 5.04 0.81 -5.53
N ALA A 37 3.98 1.05 -6.30
CA ALA A 37 3.05 2.14 -6.04
C ALA A 37 2.37 2.01 -4.67
N SER A 38 2.01 0.78 -4.28
CA SER A 38 1.44 0.48 -2.96
C SER A 38 2.42 0.75 -1.82
N ILE A 39 3.69 0.34 -1.97
CA ILE A 39 4.74 0.57 -0.98
C ILE A 39 5.08 2.06 -0.90
N ILE A 40 5.19 2.76 -2.03
CA ILE A 40 5.41 4.21 -2.06
C ILE A 40 4.31 4.94 -1.27
N ALA A 41 3.05 4.54 -1.45
CA ALA A 41 1.93 5.15 -0.75
C ALA A 41 2.01 4.94 0.77
N HIS A 42 2.40 3.74 1.21
CA HIS A 42 2.65 3.40 2.62
C HIS A 42 3.72 4.33 3.21
N GLU A 43 4.90 4.36 2.59
CA GLU A 43 6.08 5.04 3.10
C GLU A 43 5.95 6.57 3.06
N ILE A 44 5.23 7.12 2.07
CA ILE A 44 4.97 8.57 2.02
C ILE A 44 4.11 9.01 3.20
N VAL A 45 3.10 8.21 3.56
CA VAL A 45 2.18 8.57 4.65
C VAL A 45 2.89 8.55 6.00
N GLU A 46 3.80 7.60 6.21
CA GLU A 46 4.67 7.54 7.38
C GLU A 46 5.66 8.72 7.40
N ALA A 47 6.32 8.99 6.28
CA ALA A 47 7.22 10.14 6.14
C ALA A 47 6.54 11.48 6.42
N MET A 48 5.25 11.60 6.12
CA MET A 48 4.46 12.81 6.37
C MET A 48 4.03 12.93 7.83
N SER A 49 3.77 11.82 8.53
CA SER A 49 3.40 11.81 9.95
C SER A 49 4.59 11.87 10.90
N ASP A 50 5.71 11.26 10.53
CA ASP A 50 6.93 11.20 11.33
C ASP A 50 8.21 11.35 10.47
N PRO A 51 8.49 12.53 9.91
CA PRO A 51 9.64 12.74 9.02
C PRO A 51 11.02 12.56 9.70
N PHE A 52 11.06 12.45 11.03
CA PHE A 52 12.27 12.38 11.84
C PHE A 52 12.37 11.11 12.70
N GLY A 53 11.40 10.20 12.62
CA GLY A 53 11.35 8.98 13.43
C GLY A 53 11.25 9.23 14.94
N ASN A 54 10.65 10.36 15.34
CA ASN A 54 10.51 10.78 16.73
C ASN A 54 9.11 11.29 17.10
N ALA A 55 8.13 11.00 16.26
CA ALA A 55 6.75 11.42 16.42
C ALA A 55 5.88 10.21 16.80
N TRP A 56 4.74 10.05 16.13
CA TRP A 56 3.71 9.11 16.55
C TRP A 56 3.98 7.69 16.06
N TYR A 57 4.05 6.74 16.99
CA TYR A 57 4.00 5.30 16.77
C TYR A 57 3.27 4.67 17.95
N ASP A 58 2.73 3.46 17.79
CA ASP A 58 2.04 2.77 18.88
C ASP A 58 3.01 2.07 19.86
N SER A 59 2.46 1.40 20.88
CA SER A 59 3.27 0.68 21.87
C SER A 59 4.10 -0.48 21.29
N ASN A 60 3.79 -0.94 20.08
CA ASN A 60 4.55 -1.97 19.36
C ASN A 60 5.55 -1.38 18.37
N GLY A 61 5.64 -0.04 18.28
CA GLY A 61 6.52 0.66 17.34
C GLY A 61 5.95 0.77 15.93
N ALA A 62 4.67 0.48 15.71
CA ALA A 62 4.05 0.59 14.39
C ALA A 62 3.57 2.03 14.13
N GLU A 63 3.96 2.57 12.98
CA GLU A 63 3.44 3.83 12.46
C GLU A 63 2.02 3.66 11.87
N ASN A 64 1.50 4.70 11.21
CA ASN A 64 0.12 4.71 10.74
C ASN A 64 -0.14 3.74 9.58
N ALA A 65 0.80 3.58 8.64
CA ALA A 65 0.67 2.69 7.51
C ALA A 65 1.07 1.26 7.90
N ASP A 66 2.11 1.07 8.72
CA ASP A 66 2.50 -0.21 9.36
C ASP A 66 1.32 -0.97 9.98
N LYS A 67 0.49 -0.26 10.75
CA LYS A 67 -0.70 -0.82 11.41
C LYS A 67 -1.69 -1.48 10.44
N CYS A 68 -1.64 -1.07 9.18
CA CYS A 68 -2.53 -1.50 8.12
C CYS A 68 -1.78 -2.13 6.96
N ALA A 69 -0.52 -2.52 7.18
CA ALA A 69 0.32 -3.15 6.17
C ALA A 69 -0.41 -4.37 5.58
N TRP A 70 -0.41 -4.44 4.25
CA TRP A 70 -1.06 -5.49 3.45
C TRP A 70 -2.58 -5.61 3.63
N ASN A 71 -3.24 -4.64 4.28
CA ASN A 71 -4.69 -4.55 4.33
C ASN A 71 -5.20 -3.62 3.22
N PHE A 72 -5.96 -4.18 2.28
CA PHE A 72 -6.47 -3.46 1.11
C PHE A 72 -7.95 -3.10 1.22
N GLY A 73 -8.61 -3.45 2.33
CA GLY A 73 -10.04 -3.23 2.53
C GLY A 73 -10.91 -3.82 1.41
N THR A 74 -11.91 -3.05 0.98
CA THR A 74 -12.78 -3.44 -0.13
C THR A 74 -12.10 -3.19 -1.46
N VAL A 75 -12.03 -4.24 -2.30
CA VAL A 75 -11.48 -4.17 -3.65
C VAL A 75 -12.57 -4.33 -4.71
N SER A 76 -12.33 -3.77 -5.89
CA SER A 76 -13.08 -3.94 -7.12
C SER A 76 -12.20 -4.59 -8.19
N GLN A 77 -12.81 -5.12 -9.25
CA GLN A 77 -12.07 -5.71 -10.37
C GLN A 77 -11.99 -4.74 -11.55
N SER A 78 -10.78 -4.52 -12.05
CA SER A 78 -10.53 -3.76 -13.27
C SER A 78 -11.00 -4.56 -14.50
N PRO A 79 -11.08 -3.96 -15.71
CA PRO A 79 -11.56 -4.67 -16.90
C PRO A 79 -10.79 -5.94 -17.26
N ASN A 80 -9.52 -6.05 -16.84
CA ASN A 80 -8.69 -7.25 -17.05
C ASN A 80 -8.79 -8.28 -15.91
N GLY A 81 -9.64 -8.03 -14.90
CA GLY A 81 -9.86 -8.90 -13.74
C GLY A 81 -8.93 -8.67 -12.56
N ALA A 82 -7.91 -7.81 -12.68
CA ALA A 82 -7.03 -7.49 -11.56
C ALA A 82 -7.77 -6.66 -10.50
N ASN A 83 -7.50 -6.94 -9.22
CA ASN A 83 -8.10 -6.22 -8.12
C ASN A 83 -7.48 -4.84 -7.94
N TYR A 84 -8.30 -3.84 -7.59
CA TYR A 84 -7.89 -2.48 -7.28
C TYR A 84 -8.82 -1.89 -6.23
N ASN A 85 -8.38 -0.86 -5.52
CA ASN A 85 -9.22 -0.12 -4.57
C ASN A 85 -9.09 1.41 -4.72
N LEU A 86 -8.29 1.87 -5.68
CA LEU A 86 -8.13 3.28 -6.02
C LEU A 86 -8.10 3.47 -7.54
N LEU A 87 -8.87 4.44 -8.05
CA LEU A 87 -8.78 4.92 -9.43
C LEU A 87 -8.21 6.34 -9.39
N ALA A 88 -7.01 6.53 -9.93
CA ALA A 88 -6.33 7.82 -9.94
C ALA A 88 -5.69 8.07 -11.30
N GLY A 89 -5.90 9.26 -11.87
CA GLY A 89 -5.31 9.61 -13.17
C GLY A 89 -5.67 8.68 -14.32
N GLY A 90 -6.82 7.99 -14.26
CA GLY A 90 -7.25 7.01 -15.25
C GLY A 90 -6.60 5.63 -15.13
N ARG A 91 -5.88 5.35 -14.04
CA ARG A 91 -5.23 4.07 -13.74
C ARG A 91 -5.77 3.46 -12.46
N TYR A 92 -5.82 2.14 -12.43
CA TYR A 92 -6.32 1.38 -11.28
C TYR A 92 -5.14 0.98 -10.39
N TYR A 93 -5.24 1.20 -9.09
CA TYR A 93 -4.19 0.89 -8.12
C TYR A 93 -4.75 0.07 -6.97
N LEU A 94 -3.88 -0.79 -6.41
CA LEU A 94 -4.17 -1.54 -5.21
C LEU A 94 -3.27 -1.03 -4.08
N ILE A 95 -3.82 -0.13 -3.27
CA ILE A 95 -3.10 0.63 -2.24
C ILE A 95 -3.49 0.15 -0.85
N GLN A 96 -2.52 0.04 0.05
CA GLN A 96 -2.77 -0.33 1.44
C GLN A 96 -3.59 0.75 2.16
N GLN A 97 -4.45 0.34 3.10
CA GLN A 97 -5.17 1.25 3.97
C GLN A 97 -4.21 1.92 4.98
N ASN A 98 -4.68 2.98 5.63
CA ASN A 98 -3.97 3.60 6.76
C ASN A 98 -4.78 3.48 8.04
N TRP A 99 -4.09 3.59 9.18
CA TRP A 99 -4.75 3.65 10.47
C TRP A 99 -5.56 4.93 10.63
N ASN A 100 -6.86 4.79 10.85
CA ASN A 100 -7.73 5.91 11.19
C ASN A 100 -7.91 5.99 12.72
N ALA A 101 -7.32 7.02 13.33
CA ALA A 101 -7.35 7.20 14.78
C ALA A 101 -8.75 7.51 15.35
N ILE A 102 -9.71 7.96 14.54
CA ILE A 102 -11.09 8.19 14.98
C ILE A 102 -11.88 6.88 14.99
N LEU A 103 -11.76 6.10 13.91
CA LEU A 103 -12.45 4.82 13.76
C LEU A 103 -11.77 3.68 14.54
N GLN A 104 -10.52 3.87 14.97
CA GLN A 104 -9.68 2.84 15.58
C GLN A 104 -9.60 1.58 14.70
N ALA A 105 -9.47 1.79 13.38
CA ALA A 105 -9.46 0.72 12.38
C ALA A 105 -8.68 1.15 11.13
N CYS A 106 -8.30 0.17 10.32
CA CYS A 106 -7.80 0.41 8.98
C CYS A 106 -8.92 0.90 8.07
N ALA A 107 -8.66 2.03 7.40
CA ALA A 107 -9.60 2.62 6.47
C ALA A 107 -8.85 3.16 5.24
N GLN A 108 -9.53 3.12 4.09
CA GLN A 108 -9.04 3.77 2.88
C GLN A 108 -9.03 5.28 3.15
N SER A 109 -7.86 5.91 3.07
CA SER A 109 -7.75 7.37 3.19
C SER A 109 -8.39 8.01 1.96
N VAL A 110 -9.39 8.87 2.18
CA VAL A 110 -10.04 9.68 1.12
C VAL A 110 -9.21 10.90 0.77
#